data_AF-A0AAV6YAN3-F1
#
_entry.id   AF-A0AAV6YAN3-F1
#
_cell.length_a   1.000
_cell.length_b   1.000
_cell.length_c   1.000
_cell.angle_alpha   90.00
_cell.angle_beta   90.00
_cell.angle_gamma   90.00
#
_symmetry.space_group_name_H-M   'P 1'
#
loop_
_entity.id
_entity.type
_entity.pdbx_description
1 polymer ?
#
loop_
_entity_poly.entity_id
_entity_poly.type
_entity_poly.pdbx_seq_one_letter_code
_entity_poly.pdbx_strand_id
1 'polypeptide(L)'
;MFYALSWLQIQSSAQNYTRDSLNSFLYNYSFEKTPKPRTGKVYNVPLPLNLSGMEISVIRLRTRSLWRNGLNLSSIEIPPLILPRPFTKRVDIVYQNLGNLSSYYYNVQNYAFIAPVIGFLAYDSTNHGLVELKTGGNGNPIFVRFPNISFHGNVTRTCVRFDTNGTLEFSNVTEKSSCIARGQGHFSIVIPYEQKILEKKRKLKWWIIGIVAGVVGLILLGILAYKLFKRRKMRKMERQTERSEGLDTVWIGRSKMPSASGIRTQPVLENSYVP
;
A
#
# COMPACT_ATOMS: atom_id res chain seq x y z
N MET A 1 15.22 -47.95 -9.76
CA MET A 1 15.48 -46.60 -9.23
C MET A 1 14.23 -45.74 -9.52
N PHE A 2 13.17 -45.93 -8.72
CA PHE A 2 11.90 -45.21 -8.87
C PHE A 2 11.62 -44.47 -7.56
N TYR A 3 11.87 -43.16 -7.54
CA TYR A 3 11.32 -42.26 -6.53
C TYR A 3 10.34 -41.33 -7.25
N ALA A 4 9.07 -41.73 -7.31
CA ALA A 4 7.99 -40.91 -7.82
C ALA A 4 7.38 -40.12 -6.67
N LEU A 5 7.67 -38.82 -6.70
CA LEU A 5 6.93 -37.67 -6.18
C LEU A 5 5.57 -37.98 -5.51
N SER A 6 5.54 -38.01 -4.18
CA SER A 6 4.32 -37.90 -3.38
C SER A 6 4.40 -36.72 -2.40
N TRP A 7 4.50 -35.50 -2.96
CA TRP A 7 4.36 -34.26 -2.18
C TRP A 7 3.44 -33.30 -2.92
N LEU A 8 2.12 -33.53 -2.88
CA LEU A 8 1.14 -32.52 -3.33
C LEU A 8 -0.23 -32.57 -2.63
N GLN A 9 -0.40 -33.31 -1.53
CA GLN A 9 -1.67 -33.32 -0.78
C GLN A 9 -1.60 -32.86 0.69
N ILE A 10 -0.41 -32.54 1.21
CA ILE A 10 -0.25 -32.22 2.66
C ILE A 10 -0.51 -30.73 2.96
N GLN A 11 -0.45 -29.86 1.96
CA GLN A 11 -0.52 -28.40 2.18
C GLN A 11 -1.96 -27.87 2.33
N SER A 12 -2.97 -28.55 1.77
CA SER A 12 -4.37 -28.10 1.84
C SER A 12 -5.04 -28.46 3.17
N SER A 13 -4.77 -29.65 3.73
CA SER A 13 -5.41 -30.12 4.96
C SER A 13 -4.96 -29.34 6.19
N ALA A 14 -3.65 -29.08 6.33
CA ALA A 14 -3.11 -28.32 7.45
C ALA A 14 -3.60 -26.86 7.44
N GLN A 15 -3.64 -26.21 6.27
CA GLN A 15 -4.18 -24.85 6.16
C GLN A 15 -5.69 -24.81 6.39
N ASN A 16 -6.47 -25.79 5.92
CA ASN A 16 -7.90 -25.90 6.24
C ASN A 16 -8.10 -26.02 7.76
N TYR A 17 -7.37 -26.93 8.41
CA TYR A 17 -7.43 -27.12 9.86
C TYR A 17 -7.09 -25.84 10.64
N THR A 18 -6.06 -25.10 10.19
CA THR A 18 -5.65 -23.84 10.83
C THR A 18 -6.75 -22.78 10.69
N ARG A 19 -7.43 -22.72 9.53
CA ARG A 19 -8.56 -21.80 9.27
C ARG A 19 -9.79 -22.17 10.09
N ASP A 20 -10.13 -23.45 10.20
CA ASP A 20 -11.29 -23.92 10.97
C ASP A 20 -11.08 -23.70 12.47
N SER A 21 -9.86 -23.94 12.96
CA SER A 21 -9.45 -23.63 14.33
C SER A 21 -9.57 -22.12 14.60
N LEU A 22 -9.07 -21.27 13.69
CA LEU A 22 -9.24 -19.82 13.80
C LEU A 22 -10.71 -19.42 13.82
N ASN A 23 -11.53 -19.92 12.88
CA ASN A 23 -12.95 -19.59 12.81
C ASN A 23 -13.70 -19.96 14.09
N SER A 24 -13.42 -21.14 14.64
CA SER A 24 -14.02 -21.62 15.89
C SER A 24 -13.59 -20.77 17.08
N PHE A 25 -12.30 -20.44 17.17
CA PHE A 25 -11.78 -19.53 18.19
C PHE A 25 -12.46 -18.15 18.12
N LEU A 26 -12.53 -17.56 16.92
CA LEU A 26 -13.12 -16.24 16.71
C LEU A 26 -14.61 -16.20 17.07
N TYR A 27 -15.37 -17.24 16.74
CA TYR A 27 -16.78 -17.34 17.12
C TYR A 27 -16.95 -17.47 18.64
N ASN A 28 -16.23 -18.41 19.27
CA ASN A 28 -16.30 -18.62 20.72
C ASN A 28 -15.90 -17.36 21.50
N TYR A 29 -14.82 -16.71 21.08
CA TYR A 29 -14.35 -15.46 21.68
C TYR A 29 -15.39 -14.35 21.52
N SER A 30 -16.02 -14.23 20.35
CA SER A 30 -17.10 -13.26 20.12
C SER A 30 -18.27 -13.48 21.05
N PHE A 31 -18.70 -14.74 21.24
CA PHE A 31 -19.80 -15.10 22.12
C PHE A 31 -19.50 -14.76 23.58
N GLU A 32 -18.28 -15.07 24.05
CA GLU A 32 -17.83 -14.73 25.41
C GLU A 32 -17.84 -13.22 25.66
N LYS A 33 -17.36 -12.42 24.68
CA LYS A 33 -17.28 -10.96 24.81
C LYS A 33 -18.59 -10.21 24.54
N THR A 34 -19.60 -10.88 24.00
CA THR A 34 -20.93 -10.28 23.76
C THR A 34 -22.04 -11.08 24.44
N PRO A 35 -22.08 -11.09 25.78
CA PRO A 35 -23.10 -11.83 26.52
C PRO A 35 -24.49 -11.27 26.21
N LYS A 36 -25.43 -12.17 25.89
CA LYS A 36 -26.85 -11.86 25.62
C LYS A 36 -27.04 -10.78 24.53
N PRO A 37 -26.54 -11.02 23.29
CA PRO A 37 -26.61 -10.03 22.22
C PRO A 37 -28.07 -9.79 21.80
N ARG A 38 -28.45 -8.52 21.62
CA ARG A 38 -29.77 -8.14 21.12
C ARG A 38 -29.87 -8.48 19.64
N THR A 39 -31.03 -8.99 19.23
CA THR A 39 -31.28 -9.30 17.82
C THR A 39 -31.25 -8.02 16.97
N GLY A 40 -30.57 -8.06 15.82
CA GLY A 40 -30.49 -6.95 14.86
C GLY A 40 -29.44 -5.89 15.17
N LYS A 41 -28.72 -5.99 16.30
CA LYS A 41 -27.63 -5.09 16.65
C LYS A 41 -26.28 -5.71 16.29
N VAL A 42 -25.43 -4.94 15.62
CA VAL A 42 -24.03 -5.30 15.33
C VAL A 42 -23.17 -4.97 16.55
N TYR A 43 -22.29 -5.90 16.91
CA TYR A 43 -21.34 -5.75 18.00
C TYR A 43 -19.93 -5.94 17.47
N ASN A 44 -19.08 -4.93 17.61
CA ASN A 44 -17.65 -5.06 17.32
C ASN A 44 -16.95 -5.74 18.50
N VAL A 45 -16.12 -6.73 18.23
CA VAL A 45 -15.46 -7.56 19.24
C VAL A 45 -13.98 -7.18 19.32
N PRO A 46 -13.50 -6.63 20.44
CA PRO A 46 -12.08 -6.30 20.61
C PRO A 46 -11.27 -7.59 20.76
N LEU A 47 -10.27 -7.80 19.91
CA LEU A 47 -9.48 -9.04 19.88
C LEU A 47 -8.24 -9.00 20.77
N PRO A 48 -7.71 -10.17 21.18
CA PRO A 48 -6.44 -10.24 21.89
C PRO A 48 -5.28 -9.72 21.03
N LEU A 49 -4.20 -9.28 21.68
CA LEU A 49 -3.03 -8.67 21.02
C LEU A 49 -2.42 -9.54 19.92
N ASN A 50 -2.47 -10.87 20.07
CA ASN A 50 -1.96 -11.82 19.07
C ASN A 50 -2.71 -11.78 17.73
N LEU A 51 -3.94 -11.27 17.74
CA LEU A 51 -4.78 -11.08 16.55
C LEU A 51 -5.00 -9.59 16.24
N SER A 52 -4.10 -8.73 16.76
CA SER A 52 -4.12 -7.30 16.45
C SER A 52 -4.02 -7.09 14.94
N GLY A 53 -4.84 -6.19 14.41
CA GLY A 53 -4.98 -5.94 12.97
C GLY A 53 -6.06 -6.77 12.27
N MET A 54 -6.75 -7.67 12.98
CA MET A 54 -8.04 -8.19 12.55
C MET A 54 -9.19 -7.38 13.15
N GLU A 55 -10.31 -7.33 12.44
CA GLU A 55 -11.56 -6.76 12.94
C GLU A 55 -12.65 -7.82 12.86
N ILE A 56 -13.43 -7.94 13.93
CA ILE A 56 -14.54 -8.89 13.99
C ILE A 56 -15.77 -8.19 14.51
N SER A 57 -16.90 -8.51 13.88
CA SER A 57 -18.19 -8.08 14.36
C SER A 57 -19.19 -9.22 14.29
N VAL A 58 -20.11 -9.25 15.24
CA VAL A 58 -21.15 -10.27 15.34
C VAL A 58 -22.53 -9.61 15.34
N ILE A 59 -23.47 -10.22 14.63
CA ILE A 59 -24.88 -9.85 14.65
C ILE A 59 -25.75 -11.09 14.82
N ARG A 60 -26.68 -11.03 15.78
CA ARG A 60 -27.70 -12.06 15.97
C ARG A 60 -28.97 -11.69 15.22
N LEU A 61 -29.49 -12.59 14.39
CA LEU A 61 -30.74 -12.39 13.65
C LEU A 61 -31.73 -13.52 13.92
N ARG A 62 -33.02 -13.20 13.95
CA ARG A 62 -34.07 -14.23 13.79
C ARG A 62 -34.06 -14.68 12.34
N THR A 63 -34.17 -15.99 12.10
CA THR A 63 -34.17 -16.55 10.74
C THR A 63 -35.26 -15.96 9.86
N ARG A 64 -36.45 -15.70 10.42
CA ARG A 64 -37.54 -15.01 9.72
C ARG A 64 -37.15 -13.58 9.29
N SER A 65 -36.36 -12.87 10.10
CA SER A 65 -35.91 -11.52 9.79
C SER A 65 -34.86 -11.55 8.67
N LEU A 66 -33.89 -12.47 8.74
CA LEU A 66 -32.91 -12.67 7.69
C LEU A 66 -33.58 -13.04 6.35
N TRP A 67 -34.57 -13.93 6.39
CA TRP A 67 -35.32 -14.32 5.20
C TRP A 67 -36.14 -13.17 4.59
N ARG A 68 -36.80 -12.34 5.40
CA ARG A 68 -37.61 -11.22 4.89
C ARG A 68 -36.78 -10.04 4.40
N ASN A 69 -35.73 -9.68 5.14
CA ASN A 69 -35.05 -8.40 4.98
C ASN A 69 -33.61 -8.54 4.47
N GLY A 70 -33.01 -9.74 4.52
CA GLY A 70 -31.59 -9.93 4.30
C GLY A 70 -30.74 -9.31 5.43
N LEU A 71 -29.50 -8.97 5.09
CA LEU A 71 -28.55 -8.26 5.95
C LEU A 71 -27.70 -7.32 5.09
N ASN A 72 -27.63 -6.05 5.45
CA ASN A 72 -26.80 -5.06 4.75
C ASN A 72 -25.81 -4.43 5.75
N LEU A 73 -24.54 -4.78 5.61
CA LEU A 73 -23.39 -4.23 6.33
C LEU A 73 -22.50 -3.47 5.35
N SER A 74 -21.52 -2.72 5.87
CA SER A 74 -20.58 -1.93 5.05
C SER A 74 -19.88 -2.78 3.98
N SER A 75 -19.42 -3.97 4.36
CA SER A 75 -18.61 -4.85 3.52
C SER A 75 -19.39 -6.06 2.97
N ILE A 76 -20.63 -6.30 3.41
CA ILE A 76 -21.40 -7.50 3.02
C ILE A 76 -22.88 -7.16 2.88
N GLU A 77 -23.47 -7.63 1.79
CA GLU A 77 -24.90 -7.59 1.54
C GLU A 77 -25.41 -9.01 1.26
N ILE A 78 -26.18 -9.54 2.21
CA ILE A 78 -26.90 -10.80 2.09
C ILE A 78 -28.34 -10.46 1.67
N PRO A 79 -28.81 -10.92 0.49
CA PRO A 79 -30.15 -10.62 0.04
C PRO A 79 -31.22 -11.36 0.88
N PRO A 80 -32.49 -10.94 0.79
CA PRO A 80 -33.60 -11.71 1.34
C PRO A 80 -33.73 -13.09 0.67
N LEU A 81 -34.62 -13.92 1.20
CA LEU A 81 -34.95 -15.28 0.74
C LEU A 81 -33.86 -16.34 0.96
N ILE A 82 -32.88 -16.06 1.83
CA ILE A 82 -31.88 -17.05 2.26
C ILE A 82 -32.32 -17.68 3.58
N LEU A 83 -32.19 -19.00 3.67
CA LEU A 83 -32.44 -19.77 4.89
C LEU A 83 -31.18 -20.54 5.32
N PRO A 84 -30.91 -20.59 6.64
CA PRO A 84 -29.89 -21.45 7.20
C PRO A 84 -30.15 -22.93 6.95
N ARG A 85 -29.09 -23.69 6.65
CA ARG A 85 -29.09 -25.16 6.59
C ARG A 85 -28.03 -25.74 7.53
N PRO A 86 -28.41 -26.54 8.56
CA PRO A 86 -29.77 -26.90 8.96
C PRO A 86 -30.58 -25.69 9.46
N PHE A 87 -31.91 -25.83 9.50
CA PHE A 87 -32.78 -24.75 9.96
C PHE A 87 -32.58 -24.50 11.45
N THR A 88 -32.37 -23.23 11.82
CA THR A 88 -32.38 -22.77 13.22
C THR A 88 -33.33 -21.58 13.36
N LYS A 89 -33.78 -21.30 14.59
CA LYS A 89 -34.65 -20.15 14.90
C LYS A 89 -33.88 -18.82 14.87
N ARG A 90 -32.60 -18.85 15.23
CA ARG A 90 -31.73 -17.67 15.30
C ARG A 90 -30.34 -18.02 14.79
N VAL A 91 -29.76 -17.10 14.04
CA VAL A 91 -28.42 -17.23 13.49
C VAL A 91 -27.54 -16.10 13.99
N ASP A 92 -26.32 -16.43 14.37
CA ASP A 92 -25.25 -15.48 14.64
C ASP A 92 -24.38 -15.41 13.39
N ILE A 93 -24.30 -14.24 12.77
CA ILE A 93 -23.42 -13.99 11.63
C ILE A 93 -22.19 -13.29 12.16
N VAL A 94 -21.03 -13.92 11.98
CA VAL A 94 -19.73 -13.37 12.34
C VAL A 94 -19.08 -12.84 11.08
N TYR A 95 -18.90 -11.53 11.02
CA TYR A 95 -18.06 -10.88 10.03
C TYR A 95 -16.61 -10.85 10.53
N GLN A 96 -15.68 -11.15 9.63
CA GLN A 96 -14.26 -11.19 9.88
C GLN A 96 -13.53 -10.37 8.82
N ASN A 97 -12.60 -9.52 9.23
CA ASN A 97 -11.67 -8.83 8.36
C ASN A 97 -10.26 -9.10 8.88
N LEU A 98 -9.46 -9.85 8.12
CA LEU A 98 -8.14 -10.28 8.58
C LEU A 98 -7.06 -9.20 8.42
N GLY A 99 -7.36 -8.11 7.72
CA GLY A 99 -6.41 -7.01 7.53
C GLY A 99 -5.04 -7.49 7.05
N ASN A 100 -3.99 -7.12 7.78
CA ASN A 100 -2.60 -7.47 7.45
C ASN A 100 -2.26 -8.95 7.64
N LEU A 101 -3.08 -9.70 8.40
CA LEU A 101 -2.87 -11.13 8.67
C LEU A 101 -3.43 -12.02 7.55
N SER A 102 -4.02 -11.44 6.51
CA SER A 102 -4.59 -12.15 5.36
C SER A 102 -3.62 -13.15 4.74
N SER A 103 -2.39 -12.74 4.43
CA SER A 103 -1.39 -13.61 3.78
C SER A 103 -0.76 -14.65 4.72
N TYR A 104 -0.99 -14.53 6.04
CA TYR A 104 -0.55 -15.54 7.01
C TYR A 104 -1.49 -16.75 7.01
N TYR A 105 -2.81 -16.51 6.93
CA TYR A 105 -3.82 -17.57 6.97
C TYR A 105 -4.26 -18.07 5.58
N TYR A 106 -4.12 -17.24 4.55
CA TYR A 106 -4.61 -17.54 3.21
C TYR A 106 -3.51 -17.38 2.18
N ASN A 107 -3.51 -18.27 1.19
CA ASN A 107 -2.63 -18.22 0.03
C ASN A 107 -3.39 -18.71 -1.20
N VAL A 108 -3.05 -18.15 -2.37
CA VAL A 108 -3.57 -18.56 -3.67
C VAL A 108 -2.38 -18.66 -4.62
N GLN A 109 -2.12 -19.85 -5.15
CA GLN A 109 -0.97 -20.10 -6.04
C GLN A 109 -1.02 -19.19 -7.27
N ASN A 110 0.12 -18.59 -7.64
CA ASN A 110 0.28 -17.67 -8.78
C ASN A 110 -0.49 -16.34 -8.69
N TYR A 111 -1.08 -16.03 -7.55
CA TYR A 111 -1.83 -14.81 -7.32
C TYR A 111 -1.27 -14.04 -6.11
N ALA A 112 -1.48 -12.73 -6.12
CA ALA A 112 -1.17 -11.84 -5.01
C ALA A 112 -2.44 -11.12 -4.56
N PHE A 113 -2.65 -11.07 -3.25
CA PHE A 113 -3.72 -10.27 -2.66
C PHE A 113 -3.46 -8.78 -2.88
N ILE A 114 -4.52 -8.07 -3.29
CA ILE A 114 -4.58 -6.60 -3.34
C ILE A 114 -5.65 -6.03 -2.38
N ALA A 115 -6.36 -6.93 -1.70
CA ALA A 115 -7.37 -6.67 -0.70
C ALA A 115 -7.06 -7.51 0.56
N PRO A 116 -7.51 -7.08 1.76
CA PRO A 116 -7.54 -7.98 2.90
C PRO A 116 -8.57 -9.10 2.66
N VAL A 117 -8.33 -10.25 3.26
CA VAL A 117 -9.31 -11.35 3.30
C VAL A 117 -10.40 -10.96 4.28
N ILE A 118 -11.63 -10.82 3.77
CA ILE A 118 -12.82 -10.58 4.58
C ILE A 118 -13.79 -11.73 4.40
N GLY A 119 -14.50 -12.12 5.44
CA GLY A 119 -15.40 -13.25 5.39
C GLY A 119 -16.59 -13.07 6.29
N PHE A 120 -17.56 -13.94 6.09
CA PHE A 120 -18.62 -14.14 7.05
C PHE A 120 -18.99 -15.61 7.14
N LEU A 121 -19.37 -16.01 8.35
CA LEU A 121 -19.84 -17.34 8.67
C LEU A 121 -21.10 -17.22 9.54
N ALA A 122 -22.05 -18.13 9.34
CA ALA A 122 -23.24 -18.21 10.16
C ALA A 122 -23.17 -19.39 11.12
N TYR A 123 -23.63 -19.16 12.34
CA TYR A 123 -23.69 -20.15 13.41
C TYR A 123 -25.10 -20.20 13.99
N ASP A 124 -25.50 -21.37 14.47
CA ASP A 124 -26.71 -21.51 15.25
C ASP A 124 -26.55 -20.79 16.59
N SER A 125 -27.39 -19.80 16.87
CA SER A 125 -27.33 -19.06 18.14
C SER A 125 -27.64 -19.92 19.38
N THR A 126 -28.19 -21.13 19.19
CA THR A 126 -28.56 -22.06 20.27
C THR A 126 -27.59 -23.22 20.40
N ASN A 127 -27.29 -23.91 19.30
CA ASN A 127 -26.40 -25.07 19.31
C ASN A 127 -24.93 -24.71 19.10
N HIS A 128 -24.62 -23.45 18.77
CA HIS A 128 -23.26 -22.97 18.53
C HIS A 128 -22.51 -23.68 17.39
N GLY A 129 -23.23 -24.43 16.55
CA GLY A 129 -22.68 -25.12 15.38
C GLY A 129 -22.69 -24.23 14.14
N LEU A 130 -21.77 -24.48 13.21
CA LEU A 130 -21.74 -23.82 11.91
C LEU A 130 -23.02 -24.19 11.12
N VAL A 131 -23.59 -23.20 10.45
CA VAL A 131 -24.79 -23.34 9.64
C VAL A 131 -24.53 -22.73 8.27
N GLU A 132 -24.98 -23.39 7.22
CA GLU A 132 -24.75 -22.99 5.85
C GLU A 132 -25.76 -21.92 5.40
N LEU A 133 -25.24 -20.79 4.91
CA LEU A 133 -26.00 -19.81 4.14
C LEU A 133 -25.60 -19.88 2.67
N LYS A 134 -26.53 -20.30 1.82
CA LYS A 134 -26.36 -20.34 0.35
C LYS A 134 -27.59 -19.79 -0.36
N THR A 135 -27.34 -19.07 -1.45
CA THR A 135 -28.38 -18.62 -2.38
C THR A 135 -28.66 -19.72 -3.40
N GLY A 136 -29.94 -19.96 -3.72
CA GLY A 136 -30.30 -20.83 -4.85
C GLY A 136 -29.81 -20.25 -6.19
N GLY A 137 -29.74 -21.09 -7.23
CA GLY A 137 -29.24 -20.70 -8.56
C GLY A 137 -29.93 -19.47 -9.17
N ASN A 138 -31.26 -19.36 -8.99
CA ASN A 138 -32.06 -18.23 -9.46
C ASN A 138 -32.24 -17.11 -8.42
N GLY A 139 -31.69 -17.26 -7.22
CA GLY A 139 -31.77 -16.24 -6.17
C GLY A 139 -30.85 -15.06 -6.46
N ASN A 140 -31.12 -13.92 -5.83
CA ASN A 140 -30.17 -12.81 -5.80
C ASN A 140 -28.85 -13.28 -5.13
N PRO A 141 -27.68 -12.87 -5.63
CA PRO A 141 -26.40 -13.27 -5.05
C PRO A 141 -26.07 -12.44 -3.80
N ILE A 142 -25.08 -12.90 -3.05
CA ILE A 142 -24.46 -12.17 -1.95
C ILE A 142 -23.40 -11.25 -2.53
N PHE A 143 -23.37 -9.99 -2.12
CA PHE A 143 -22.33 -9.04 -2.51
C PHE A 143 -21.35 -8.84 -1.35
N VAL A 144 -20.05 -8.96 -1.65
CA VAL A 144 -18.96 -8.71 -0.70
C VAL A 144 -18.16 -7.52 -1.20
N ARG A 145 -18.23 -6.40 -0.48
CA ARG A 145 -17.71 -5.09 -0.91
C ARG A 145 -16.36 -4.80 -0.25
N PHE A 146 -15.43 -4.25 -1.04
CA PHE A 146 -14.13 -3.79 -0.57
C PHE A 146 -14.01 -2.27 -0.71
N PRO A 147 -14.55 -1.49 0.26
CA PRO A 147 -14.68 -0.03 0.11
C PRO A 147 -13.34 0.70 0.09
N ASN A 148 -12.30 0.16 0.73
CA ASN A 148 -10.99 0.80 0.85
C ASN A 148 -10.05 0.51 -0.33
N ILE A 149 -10.59 0.11 -1.48
CA ILE A 149 -9.80 -0.29 -2.65
C ILE A 149 -10.28 0.48 -3.88
N SER A 150 -9.40 1.35 -4.37
CA SER A 150 -9.53 1.98 -5.68
C SER A 150 -8.74 1.20 -6.71
N PHE A 151 -9.36 0.94 -7.86
CA PHE A 151 -8.69 0.29 -8.96
C PHE A 151 -8.01 1.34 -9.84
N HIS A 152 -6.68 1.26 -9.92
CA HIS A 152 -5.88 2.05 -10.85
C HIS A 152 -5.24 1.14 -11.90
N GLY A 153 -5.28 1.57 -13.16
CA GLY A 153 -4.70 0.82 -14.29
C GLY A 153 -5.54 -0.38 -14.76
N ASN A 154 -5.25 -0.80 -15.99
CA ASN A 154 -5.92 -1.91 -16.67
C ASN A 154 -5.30 -3.26 -16.26
N VAL A 155 -5.48 -3.63 -14.99
CA VAL A 155 -5.00 -4.88 -14.41
C VAL A 155 -6.20 -5.82 -14.24
N THR A 156 -6.07 -7.06 -14.70
CA THR A 156 -7.12 -8.06 -14.52
C THR A 156 -7.18 -8.47 -13.05
N ARG A 157 -8.34 -8.27 -12.44
CA ARG A 157 -8.59 -8.53 -11.03
C ARG A 157 -9.61 -9.64 -10.91
N THR A 158 -9.36 -10.55 -9.99
CA THR A 158 -10.21 -11.71 -9.79
C THR A 158 -10.60 -11.77 -8.32
N CYS A 159 -11.88 -11.97 -8.07
CA CYS A 159 -12.39 -12.35 -6.77
C CYS A 159 -12.03 -13.80 -6.51
N VAL A 160 -11.55 -14.09 -5.31
CA VAL A 160 -11.36 -15.45 -4.82
C VAL A 160 -12.25 -15.67 -3.61
N ARG A 161 -12.98 -16.77 -3.60
CA ARG A 161 -13.76 -17.26 -2.45
C ARG A 161 -13.12 -18.54 -1.92
N PHE A 162 -12.86 -18.55 -0.62
CA PHE A 162 -12.50 -19.73 0.16
C PHE A 162 -13.78 -20.27 0.79
N ASP A 163 -14.30 -21.37 0.26
CA ASP A 163 -15.49 -22.02 0.81
C ASP A 163 -15.18 -22.66 2.17
N THR A 164 -16.22 -22.91 2.97
CA THR A 164 -16.12 -23.67 4.23
C THR A 164 -15.67 -25.10 4.01
N ASN A 165 -15.82 -25.63 2.79
CA ASN A 165 -15.37 -26.97 2.42
C ASN A 165 -13.90 -27.00 1.97
N GLY A 166 -13.19 -25.86 2.02
CA GLY A 166 -11.80 -25.73 1.60
C GLY A 166 -11.61 -25.57 0.08
N THR A 167 -12.69 -25.51 -0.70
CA THR A 167 -12.64 -25.25 -2.14
C THR A 167 -12.33 -23.78 -2.42
N LEU A 168 -11.61 -23.55 -3.52
CA LEU A 168 -11.30 -22.22 -4.02
C LEU A 168 -12.14 -21.94 -5.26
N GLU A 169 -12.87 -20.83 -5.25
CA GLU A 169 -13.68 -20.40 -6.38
C GLU A 169 -13.21 -19.02 -6.85
N PHE A 170 -13.09 -18.88 -8.17
CA PHE A 170 -12.72 -17.62 -8.80
C PHE A 170 -13.92 -17.00 -9.49
N SER A 171 -14.06 -15.69 -9.37
CA SER A 171 -15.09 -14.91 -10.06
C SER A 171 -14.58 -13.53 -10.48
N ASN A 172 -15.28 -12.88 -11.40
CA ASN A 172 -14.92 -11.54 -11.81
C ASN A 172 -15.27 -10.51 -10.73
N VAL A 173 -14.43 -9.49 -10.59
CA VAL A 173 -14.72 -8.34 -9.74
C VAL A 173 -15.73 -7.44 -10.44
N THR A 174 -16.72 -6.97 -9.70
CA THR A 174 -17.67 -5.96 -10.20
C THR A 174 -17.05 -4.57 -10.23
N GLU A 175 -17.64 -3.64 -10.99
CA GLU A 175 -17.16 -2.26 -11.09
C GLU A 175 -17.04 -1.54 -9.73
N LYS A 176 -17.84 -1.93 -8.74
CA LYS A 176 -17.88 -1.34 -7.40
C LYS A 176 -16.93 -2.03 -6.40
N SER A 177 -15.78 -2.53 -6.85
CA SER A 177 -14.82 -3.26 -6.01
C SER A 177 -15.47 -4.35 -5.15
N SER A 178 -16.42 -5.08 -5.73
CA SER A 178 -17.21 -6.08 -4.99
C SER A 178 -17.17 -7.44 -5.66
N CYS A 179 -17.22 -8.49 -4.85
CA CYS A 179 -17.31 -9.88 -5.26
C CYS A 179 -18.75 -10.37 -5.19
N ILE A 180 -19.13 -11.17 -6.19
CA ILE A 180 -20.42 -11.86 -6.22
C ILE A 180 -20.21 -13.27 -5.67
N ALA A 181 -21.04 -13.66 -4.71
CA ALA A 181 -20.94 -14.94 -4.03
C ALA A 181 -22.31 -15.64 -3.97
N ARG A 182 -22.28 -16.98 -3.93
CA ARG A 182 -23.48 -17.81 -3.76
C ARG A 182 -23.61 -18.43 -2.38
N GLY A 183 -22.62 -18.22 -1.52
CA GLY A 183 -22.62 -18.75 -0.17
C GLY A 183 -21.64 -18.01 0.73
N GLN A 184 -21.61 -18.42 1.99
CA GLN A 184 -20.67 -17.91 3.00
C GLN A 184 -19.22 -18.37 2.76
N GLY A 185 -18.30 -17.82 3.53
CA GLY A 185 -16.87 -18.11 3.43
C GLY A 185 -16.01 -16.85 3.54
N HIS A 186 -14.78 -16.95 3.05
CA HIS A 186 -13.83 -15.84 3.03
C HIS A 186 -13.54 -15.41 1.60
N PHE A 187 -13.29 -14.13 1.41
CA PHE A 187 -13.24 -13.47 0.12
C PHE A 187 -12.06 -12.52 0.08
N SER A 188 -11.43 -12.42 -1.08
CA SER A 188 -10.46 -11.38 -1.36
C SER A 188 -10.41 -11.08 -2.85
N ILE A 189 -9.78 -9.96 -3.19
CA ILE A 189 -9.42 -9.62 -4.56
C ILE A 189 -7.93 -9.89 -4.76
N VAL A 190 -7.61 -10.57 -5.85
CA VAL A 190 -6.26 -10.94 -6.23
C VAL A 190 -5.92 -10.49 -7.65
N ILE A 191 -4.62 -10.38 -7.91
CA ILE A 191 -4.05 -10.18 -9.25
C ILE A 191 -3.01 -11.27 -9.53
N PRO A 192 -2.81 -11.68 -10.79
CA PRO A 192 -1.71 -12.56 -11.17
C PRO A 192 -0.35 -12.03 -10.70
N TYR A 193 0.51 -12.91 -10.19
CA TYR A 193 1.81 -12.53 -9.65
C TYR A 193 2.72 -11.90 -10.71
N GLU A 194 2.64 -12.37 -11.96
CA GLU A 194 3.38 -11.81 -13.09
C GLU A 194 3.11 -10.32 -13.30
N GLN A 195 1.86 -9.90 -13.16
CA GLN A 195 1.47 -8.50 -13.29
C GLN A 195 2.08 -7.67 -12.15
N LYS A 196 2.08 -8.19 -10.91
CA LYS A 196 2.72 -7.54 -9.77
C LYS A 196 4.23 -7.37 -9.96
N ILE A 197 4.90 -8.37 -10.55
CA ILE A 197 6.32 -8.28 -10.90
C ILE A 197 6.55 -7.20 -11.96
N LEU A 198 5.74 -7.17 -13.03
CA LEU A 198 5.89 -6.21 -14.11
C LEU A 198 5.74 -4.77 -13.61
N GLU A 199 4.75 -4.51 -12.74
CA GLU A 199 4.58 -3.20 -12.12
C GLU A 199 5.80 -2.78 -11.30
N LYS A 200 6.34 -3.71 -10.49
CA LYS A 200 7.55 -3.46 -9.68
C LYS A 200 8.75 -3.13 -10.56
N LYS A 201 8.98 -3.88 -11.64
CA LYS A 201 10.04 -3.63 -12.63
C LYS A 201 9.87 -2.26 -13.29
N ARG A 202 8.65 -1.90 -13.70
CA ARG A 202 8.35 -0.59 -14.30
C ARG A 202 8.65 0.54 -13.33
N LYS A 203 8.19 0.46 -12.08
CA LYS A 203 8.47 1.48 -11.05
C LYS A 203 9.97 1.62 -10.78
N LEU A 204 10.70 0.51 -10.71
CA LEU A 204 12.15 0.51 -10.55
C LEU A 204 12.86 1.22 -11.71
N LYS A 205 12.45 0.95 -12.96
CA LYS A 205 12.98 1.61 -14.15
C LYS A 205 12.79 3.13 -14.10
N TRP A 206 11.59 3.60 -13.76
CA TRP A 206 11.31 5.04 -13.60
C TRP A 206 12.10 5.67 -12.46
N TRP A 207 12.27 4.96 -11.36
CA TRP A 207 13.08 5.45 -10.23
C TRP A 207 14.55 5.62 -10.62
N ILE A 208 15.13 4.65 -11.35
CA ILE A 208 16.49 4.74 -11.89
C ILE A 208 16.63 5.94 -12.83
N ILE A 209 15.68 6.13 -13.75
CA ILE A 209 15.69 7.30 -14.66
C ILE A 209 15.66 8.61 -13.87
N GLY A 210 14.86 8.68 -12.80
CA GLY A 210 14.79 9.84 -11.91
C GLY A 210 16.12 10.14 -11.22
N ILE A 211 16.83 9.11 -10.73
CA ILE A 211 18.16 9.27 -10.11
C ILE A 211 19.17 9.80 -11.14
N VAL A 212 19.21 9.21 -12.34
CA VAL A 212 20.16 9.61 -13.38
C VAL A 212 19.92 11.07 -13.80
N ALA A 213 18.66 11.44 -14.03
CA ALA A 213 18.30 12.83 -14.35
C ALA A 213 18.68 13.81 -13.22
N GLY A 214 18.48 13.40 -11.97
CA GLY A 214 18.85 14.20 -10.80
C GLY A 214 20.37 14.46 -10.70
N VAL A 215 21.19 13.42 -10.91
CA VAL A 215 22.65 13.55 -10.89
C VAL A 215 23.14 14.48 -12.00
N VAL A 216 22.60 14.34 -13.22
CA VAL A 216 22.95 15.23 -14.35
C VAL A 216 22.57 16.68 -14.04
N GLY A 217 21.40 16.91 -13.43
CA GLY A 217 20.96 18.24 -12.99
C GLY A 217 21.91 18.86 -11.95
N LEU A 218 22.37 18.08 -10.96
CA LEU A 218 23.32 18.54 -9.95
C LEU A 218 24.69 18.91 -10.54
N ILE A 219 25.19 18.13 -11.51
CA ILE A 219 26.45 18.42 -12.20
C ILE A 219 26.34 19.76 -12.95
N LEU A 220 25.25 19.97 -13.69
CA LEU A 220 25.03 21.22 -14.42
C LEU A 220 24.92 22.43 -13.48
N LEU A 221 24.23 22.29 -12.36
CA LEU A 221 24.15 23.33 -11.32
C LEU A 221 25.52 23.64 -10.70
N GLY A 222 26.32 22.61 -10.42
CA GLY A 222 27.69 22.76 -9.93
C GLY A 222 28.58 23.55 -10.90
N ILE A 223 28.49 23.24 -12.20
CA ILE A 223 29.22 23.97 -13.25
C ILE A 223 28.77 25.43 -13.32
N LEU A 224 27.46 25.69 -13.23
CA LEU A 224 26.91 27.04 -13.27
C LEU A 224 27.38 27.87 -12.06
N ALA A 225 27.31 27.29 -10.86
CA ALA A 225 27.78 27.90 -9.62
C ALA A 225 29.28 28.20 -9.69
N TYR A 226 30.09 27.27 -10.22
CA TYR A 226 31.51 27.48 -10.45
C TYR A 226 31.78 28.65 -11.41
N LYS A 227 31.06 28.72 -12.54
CA LYS A 227 31.16 29.85 -13.49
C LYS A 227 30.80 31.19 -12.83
N LEU A 228 29.73 31.23 -12.02
CA LEU A 228 29.32 32.44 -11.30
C LEU A 228 30.36 32.84 -10.24
N PHE A 229 30.91 31.88 -9.51
CA PHE A 229 31.96 32.13 -8.52
C PHE A 229 33.22 32.69 -9.17
N LYS A 230 33.67 32.09 -10.29
CA LYS A 230 34.83 32.58 -11.04
C LYS A 230 34.60 33.99 -11.56
N ARG A 231 33.42 34.30 -12.12
CA ARG A 231 33.06 35.68 -12.55
C ARG A 231 33.10 36.67 -11.38
N ARG A 232 32.57 36.30 -10.22
CA ARG A 232 32.63 37.15 -9.01
C ARG A 232 34.08 37.37 -8.54
N LYS A 233 34.94 36.35 -8.63
CA LYS A 233 36.37 36.46 -8.27
C LYS A 233 37.11 37.39 -9.23
N MET A 234 36.89 37.27 -10.55
CA MET A 234 37.52 38.16 -11.53
C MET A 234 37.10 39.63 -11.32
N ARG A 235 35.81 39.91 -11.07
CA ARG A 235 35.33 41.27 -10.73
C ARG A 235 35.96 41.85 -9.46
N LYS A 236 36.34 41.02 -8.49
CA LYS A 236 37.05 41.47 -7.29
C LYS A 236 38.50 41.82 -7.59
N MET A 237 39.14 41.10 -8.51
CA MET A 237 40.52 41.36 -8.92
C MET A 237 40.62 42.59 -9.84
N GLU A 238 39.67 42.81 -10.75
CA GLU A 238 39.60 44.04 -11.57
C GLU A 238 39.55 45.32 -10.70
N ARG A 239 38.77 45.31 -9.60
CA ARG A 239 38.70 46.44 -8.66
C ARG A 239 39.97 46.69 -7.86
N GLN A 240 40.82 45.68 -7.68
CA GLN A 240 42.09 45.84 -6.98
C GLN A 240 43.14 46.42 -7.94
N THR A 241 43.15 45.99 -9.21
CA THR A 241 44.04 46.54 -10.23
C THR A 241 43.71 48.00 -10.56
N GLU A 242 42.43 48.39 -10.62
CA GLU A 242 42.03 49.80 -10.77
C GLU A 242 42.52 50.70 -9.62
N ARG A 243 42.76 50.12 -8.43
CA ARG A 243 43.32 50.85 -7.27
C ARG A 243 44.84 50.91 -7.26
N SER A 244 45.53 50.00 -7.93
CA SER A 244 47.00 49.95 -7.97
C SER A 244 47.61 50.54 -9.25
N GLU A 245 46.83 50.71 -10.33
CA GLU A 245 47.28 51.37 -11.56
C GLU A 245 46.60 52.73 -11.82
N GLY A 246 45.61 53.12 -11.03
CA GLY A 246 45.13 54.50 -11.02
C GLY A 246 46.20 55.40 -10.42
N LEU A 247 47.02 56.03 -11.28
CA LEU A 247 47.93 57.12 -10.92
C LEU A 247 47.29 57.99 -9.85
N ASP A 248 47.96 58.14 -8.71
CA ASP A 248 47.45 58.87 -7.56
C ASP A 248 46.95 60.25 -8.03
N THR A 249 45.71 60.62 -7.76
CA THR A 249 45.13 61.84 -8.37
C THR A 249 45.17 62.98 -7.38
N VAL A 250 45.85 64.07 -7.73
CA VAL A 250 45.96 65.25 -6.88
C VAL A 250 45.00 66.32 -7.40
N TRP A 251 44.32 66.99 -6.47
CA TRP A 251 43.46 68.12 -6.78
C TRP A 251 44.29 69.40 -6.88
N ILE A 252 44.19 70.09 -8.01
CA ILE A 252 44.81 71.41 -8.21
C ILE A 252 43.67 72.38 -8.51
N GLY A 253 43.30 73.19 -7.51
CA GLY A 253 42.15 74.09 -7.61
C GLY A 253 40.83 73.33 -7.78
N ARG A 254 40.10 73.59 -8.87
CA ARG A 254 38.78 72.98 -9.17
C ARG A 254 38.85 71.78 -10.12
N SER A 255 40.04 71.36 -10.57
CA SER A 255 40.21 70.25 -11.51
C SER A 255 41.07 69.14 -10.92
N LYS A 256 40.76 67.90 -11.29
CA LYS A 256 41.41 66.69 -10.78
C LYS A 256 42.32 66.12 -11.85
N MET A 257 43.61 65.93 -11.55
CA MET A 257 44.62 65.47 -12.50
C MET A 257 45.42 64.27 -11.97
N PRO A 258 45.93 63.39 -12.86
CA PRO A 258 46.78 62.27 -12.47
C PRO A 258 48.16 62.76 -12.04
N SER A 259 48.66 62.25 -10.92
CA SER A 259 49.98 62.54 -10.35
C SER A 259 50.86 61.29 -10.42
N ALA A 260 52.00 61.41 -11.08
CA ALA A 260 53.03 60.39 -11.08
C ALA A 260 54.10 60.76 -10.04
N SER A 261 54.40 59.86 -9.10
CA SER A 261 55.54 60.03 -8.19
C SER A 261 56.83 59.95 -9.02
N GLY A 262 57.48 61.08 -9.26
CA GLY A 262 58.73 61.13 -10.00
C GLY A 262 59.86 60.42 -9.25
N ILE A 263 60.30 59.27 -9.74
CA ILE A 263 61.54 58.64 -9.30
C ILE A 263 62.68 59.25 -10.13
N ARG A 264 63.54 60.04 -9.48
CA ARG A 264 64.82 60.47 -10.06
C ARG A 264 65.80 59.32 -9.97
N THR A 265 66.18 58.73 -11.10
CA THR A 265 67.37 57.88 -11.17
C THR A 265 68.60 58.78 -11.18
N GLN A 266 69.57 58.49 -10.31
CA GLN A 266 70.88 59.14 -10.37
C GLN A 266 71.68 58.54 -11.54
N PRO A 267 72.31 59.36 -12.39
CA PRO A 267 73.19 58.84 -13.43
C PRO A 267 74.48 58.28 -12.83
N VAL A 268 74.86 57.07 -13.24
CA VAL A 268 76.18 56.50 -12.99
C VAL A 268 77.11 56.98 -14.12
N LEU A 269 78.20 57.67 -13.76
CA LEU A 269 79.24 58.09 -14.71
C LEU A 269 80.07 56.87 -15.15
N GLU A 270 80.21 56.69 -16.47
CA GLU A 270 81.17 55.76 -17.06
C GLU A 270 82.57 56.38 -17.03
N ASN A 271 83.52 55.72 -16.36
CA ASN A 271 84.95 56.06 -16.42
C ASN A 271 85.64 55.07 -17.36
N SER A 272 85.97 55.52 -18.56
CA SER A 272 86.86 54.82 -19.48
C SER A 272 88.30 55.27 -19.25
N TYR A 273 89.13 54.40 -18.67
CA TYR A 273 90.59 54.52 -18.74
C TYR A 273 91.20 53.15 -19.07
N VAL A 274 91.86 53.10 -20.22
CA VAL A 274 92.64 51.97 -20.76
C VAL A 274 94.08 52.47 -20.88
N PRO A 275 95.05 51.63 -20.52
CA PRO A 275 96.11 51.32 -21.47
C PRO A 275 96.14 49.82 -21.82
#